data_AF-A0A7S2PC58-F1
#
_entry.id   AF-A0A7S2PC58-F1
#
_cell.length_a   1.000
_cell.length_b   1.000
_cell.length_c   1.000
_cell.angle_alpha   90.00
_cell.angle_beta   90.00
_cell.angle_gamma   90.00
#
_symmetry.space_group_name_H-M   'P 1'
#
loop_
_entity.id
_entity.type
_entity.pdbx_description
1 polymer ?
#
loop_
_entity_poly.entity_id
_entity_poly.type
_entity_poly.pdbx_seq_one_letter_code
_entity_poly.pdbx_strand_id
1 'polypeptide(L)'
;QELWLQYFALELHYVQKLRGRREILELGLNKDGLPLEDESEGSDEENDQGKRGVQLPSTLLLPSQIIFKNAIKAIPGNIEFRLRFVETCRMFPQTEQLEQYVMDSVTEDFGESVEGWVARISYADEGCKKRASKRGTGNEDVGFLTVDNEEDEGRPTKKARKEGDPALALIDEALEAVPTPPMYLECARFLRMRIKTLLEGRDEDEIKYLLQPSENSVEAAQRHAEILDGIYLSANENKVSSTSLTLDNADFLLSIGLPAKAEQVLAAASRADIVDASLQLRWSQVSQRMEAAGMKPSSSSVSILRRALRNIPMHNRASYLM
;
A
#
# COMPACT_ATOMS: atom_id res chain seq x y z
N GLN A 1 3.69 24.77 4.59
CA GLN A 1 3.86 23.31 4.59
C GLN A 1 5.34 22.95 4.48
N GLU A 2 6.00 23.35 3.41
CA GLU A 2 7.40 22.99 3.13
C GLU A 2 8.39 23.34 4.25
N LEU A 3 8.23 24.51 4.89
CA LEU A 3 9.06 24.91 6.02
C LEU A 3 9.05 23.89 7.18
N TRP A 4 7.89 23.30 7.49
CA TRP A 4 7.79 22.27 8.53
C TRP A 4 8.56 21.00 8.16
N LEU A 5 8.48 20.58 6.91
CA LEU A 5 9.21 19.42 6.39
C LEU A 5 10.72 19.69 6.41
N GLN A 6 11.15 20.89 6.03
CA GLN A 6 12.57 21.28 6.08
C GLN A 6 13.11 21.28 7.51
N TYR A 7 12.36 21.84 8.47
CA TYR A 7 12.76 21.78 9.89
C TYR A 7 12.83 20.35 10.41
N PHE A 8 11.86 19.52 10.05
CA PHE A 8 11.84 18.11 10.44
C PHE A 8 13.03 17.34 9.87
N ALA A 9 13.33 17.51 8.59
CA ALA A 9 14.50 16.89 7.94
C ALA A 9 15.82 17.37 8.56
N LEU A 10 15.94 18.66 8.87
CA LEU A 10 17.12 19.22 9.53
C LEU A 10 17.35 18.57 10.90
N GLU A 11 16.28 18.37 11.67
CA GLU A 11 16.37 17.69 12.97
C GLU A 11 16.81 16.23 12.82
N LEU A 12 16.27 15.50 11.83
CA LEU A 12 16.72 14.14 11.55
C LEU A 12 18.20 14.07 11.14
N HIS A 13 18.67 15.00 10.31
CA HIS A 13 20.10 15.12 10.01
C HIS A 13 20.93 15.40 11.26
N TYR A 14 20.45 16.24 12.17
CA TYR A 14 21.13 16.51 13.43
C TYR A 14 21.23 15.25 14.31
N VAL A 15 20.15 14.48 14.42
CA VAL A 15 20.13 13.19 15.12
C VAL A 15 21.16 12.22 14.53
N GLN A 16 21.25 12.11 13.19
CA GLN A 16 22.26 11.25 12.56
C GLN A 16 23.70 11.71 12.88
N LYS A 17 23.95 13.03 12.88
CA LYS A 17 25.28 13.56 13.27
C LYS A 17 25.62 13.23 14.72
N LEU A 18 24.65 13.31 15.63
CA LEU A 18 24.85 12.92 17.04
C LEU A 18 25.14 11.43 17.17
N ARG A 19 24.43 10.59 16.40
CA ARG A 19 24.68 9.14 16.34
C ARG A 19 26.10 8.84 15.89
N GLY A 20 26.53 9.37 14.74
CA GLY A 20 27.88 9.14 14.24
C GLY A 20 28.98 9.66 15.18
N ARG A 21 28.75 10.79 15.85
CA ARG A 21 29.70 11.30 16.87
C ARG A 21 29.80 10.38 18.07
N ARG A 22 28.67 9.85 18.55
CA ARG A 22 28.65 8.91 19.67
C ARG A 22 29.37 7.62 19.30
N GLU A 23 29.09 7.08 18.12
CA GLU A 23 29.76 5.88 17.60
C GLU A 23 31.28 6.06 17.56
N ILE A 24 31.79 7.18 17.03
CA ILE A 24 33.22 7.49 17.01
C ILE A 24 33.82 7.60 18.43
N LEU A 25 33.10 8.24 19.36
CA LEU A 25 33.56 8.41 20.73
C LEU A 25 33.53 7.11 21.53
N GLU A 26 32.56 6.23 21.25
CA GLU A 26 32.42 4.91 21.89
C GLU A 26 33.37 3.86 21.29
N LEU A 27 33.74 3.98 20.00
CA LEU A 27 34.80 3.17 19.37
C LEU A 27 36.21 3.43 19.94
N GLY A 28 36.41 4.52 20.67
CA GLY A 28 37.68 4.86 21.32
C GLY A 28 37.79 4.39 22.78
N LEU A 29 36.77 3.74 23.34
CA LEU A 29 36.71 3.36 24.75
C LEU A 29 36.27 1.89 24.89
N ASN A 30 36.98 1.13 25.74
CA ASN A 30 36.47 -0.17 26.18
C ASN A 30 35.21 -0.01 27.05
N LYS A 31 34.46 -1.10 27.30
CA LYS A 31 33.21 -1.14 28.09
C LYS A 31 33.25 -0.41 29.45
N ASP A 32 34.45 -0.14 29.98
CA ASP A 32 34.69 0.56 31.26
C ASP A 32 35.18 2.01 31.12
N GLY A 33 35.15 2.61 29.93
CA GLY A 33 35.51 4.03 29.73
C GLY A 33 37.01 4.33 29.81
N LEU A 34 37.86 3.32 29.61
CA LEU A 34 39.32 3.48 29.53
C LEU A 34 39.80 3.51 28.07
N PRO A 35 40.84 4.29 27.74
CA PRO A 35 41.48 4.25 26.42
C PRO A 35 42.00 2.84 26.11
N LEU A 36 41.85 2.41 24.86
CA LEU A 36 42.50 1.20 24.35
C LEU A 36 44.02 1.41 24.40
N GLU A 37 44.69 0.78 25.36
CA GLU A 37 46.15 0.62 25.31
C GLU A 37 46.46 -0.45 24.27
N ASP A 38 47.28 -0.04 23.29
CA ASP A 38 47.71 -0.84 22.15
C ASP A 38 48.75 -1.87 22.63
N GLU A 39 48.30 -3.03 23.10
CA GLU A 39 49.19 -4.18 23.32
C GLU A 39 48.71 -5.43 22.55
N SER A 40 49.46 -5.70 21.50
CA SER A 40 49.68 -7.03 20.93
C SER A 40 50.11 -8.01 22.01
N GLU A 41 49.33 -9.06 22.26
CA GLU A 41 49.77 -10.47 22.21
C GLU A 41 48.61 -11.40 22.61
N GLY A 42 48.52 -12.54 21.92
CA GLY A 42 47.35 -13.41 21.91
C GLY A 42 47.06 -14.18 23.20
N SER A 43 45.79 -14.50 23.40
CA SER A 43 45.35 -15.72 24.07
C SER A 43 43.91 -16.03 23.67
N ASP A 44 43.72 -17.24 23.16
CA ASP A 44 42.41 -17.88 22.95
C ASP A 44 41.73 -18.10 24.31
N GLU A 45 40.69 -17.33 24.64
CA GLU A 45 39.68 -17.76 25.60
C GLU A 45 38.29 -17.38 25.10
N GLU A 46 37.50 -18.42 24.84
CA GLU A 46 36.07 -18.42 24.57
C GLU A 46 35.34 -17.59 25.64
N ASN A 47 34.77 -16.44 25.25
CA ASN A 47 33.80 -15.76 26.11
C ASN A 47 32.62 -15.24 25.29
N ASP A 48 31.61 -16.09 25.24
CA ASP A 48 30.22 -15.84 24.84
C ASP A 48 29.59 -14.80 25.79
N GLN A 49 29.93 -13.52 25.62
CA GLN A 49 29.32 -12.41 26.35
C GLN A 49 28.86 -11.29 25.41
N GLY A 50 27.66 -11.50 24.86
CA GLY A 50 26.62 -10.47 24.79
C GLY A 50 26.93 -9.28 23.91
N LYS A 51 26.60 -9.41 22.62
CA LYS A 51 26.23 -8.32 21.71
C LYS A 51 24.98 -7.60 22.23
N ARG A 52 25.08 -6.85 23.34
CA ARG A 52 24.05 -5.84 23.65
C ARG A 52 24.33 -4.61 22.81
N GLY A 53 23.73 -4.58 21.62
CA GLY A 53 23.57 -3.33 20.87
C GLY A 53 23.00 -2.27 21.81
N VAL A 54 23.68 -1.14 21.93
CA VAL A 54 23.23 -0.02 22.75
C VAL A 54 21.90 0.45 22.16
N GLN A 55 20.78 0.04 22.76
CA GLN A 55 19.47 0.59 22.46
C GLN A 55 19.54 2.09 22.75
N LEU A 56 19.69 2.88 21.70
CA LEU A 56 19.68 4.33 21.81
C LEU A 56 18.39 4.76 22.51
N PRO A 57 18.47 5.70 23.46
CA PRO A 57 17.26 6.16 24.13
C PRO A 57 16.35 6.82 23.09
N SER A 58 15.09 6.36 23.05
CA SER A 58 13.98 6.87 22.22
C SER A 58 13.80 8.39 22.34
N THR A 59 14.46 9.02 23.31
CA THR A 59 14.52 10.47 23.56
C THR A 59 15.15 11.28 22.43
N LEU A 60 16.02 10.70 21.59
CA LEU A 60 16.69 11.45 20.50
C LEU A 60 15.72 11.89 19.39
N LEU A 61 14.60 11.19 19.22
CA LEU A 61 13.58 11.54 18.21
C LEU A 61 12.48 12.46 18.77
N LEU A 62 12.52 12.79 20.07
CA LEU A 62 11.52 13.68 20.69
C LEU A 62 11.42 15.05 20.01
N PRO A 63 12.52 15.74 19.64
CA PRO A 63 12.43 17.00 18.93
C PRO A 63 11.68 16.86 17.60
N SER A 64 11.97 15.81 16.82
CA SER A 64 11.27 15.51 15.57
C SER A 64 9.77 15.23 15.79
N GLN A 65 9.41 14.49 16.84
CA GLN A 65 8.00 14.28 17.23
C GLN A 65 7.30 15.59 17.60
N ILE A 66 7.97 16.49 18.32
CA ILE A 66 7.41 17.80 18.70
C ILE A 66 7.17 18.66 17.46
N ILE A 67 8.14 18.71 16.53
CA ILE A 67 7.99 19.43 15.25
C ILE A 67 6.79 18.88 14.49
N PHE A 68 6.68 17.56 14.36
CA PHE A 68 5.54 16.92 13.69
C PHE A 68 4.21 17.26 14.38
N LYS A 69 4.11 17.10 15.71
CA LYS A 69 2.90 17.45 16.49
C LYS A 69 2.47 18.90 16.26
N ASN A 70 3.41 19.83 16.22
CA ASN A 70 3.11 21.24 15.97
C ASN A 70 2.70 21.48 14.52
N ALA A 71 3.32 20.78 13.56
CA ALA A 71 2.98 20.87 12.16
C ALA A 71 1.55 20.40 11.86
N ILE A 72 1.13 19.26 12.44
CA ILE A 72 -0.26 18.77 12.26
C ILE A 72 -1.29 19.62 13.00
N LYS A 73 -0.93 20.24 14.14
CA LYS A 73 -1.81 21.23 14.78
C LYS A 73 -2.01 22.47 13.91
N ALA A 74 -0.96 22.91 13.22
CA ALA A 74 -1.04 24.05 12.32
C ALA A 74 -1.80 23.72 11.01
N ILE A 75 -1.70 22.47 10.53
CA ILE A 75 -2.28 22.03 9.27
C ILE A 75 -2.93 20.63 9.45
N PRO A 76 -4.12 20.54 10.08
CA PRO A 76 -4.69 19.26 10.48
C PRO A 76 -5.26 18.44 9.33
N GLY A 77 -5.91 19.08 8.36
CA GLY A 77 -6.73 18.43 7.33
C GLY A 77 -6.03 18.08 6.02
N ASN A 78 -4.69 18.02 5.98
CA ASN A 78 -3.95 17.65 4.77
C ASN A 78 -3.20 16.34 4.98
N ILE A 79 -3.74 15.25 4.43
CA ILE A 79 -3.14 13.92 4.53
C ILE A 79 -1.83 13.81 3.75
N GLU A 80 -1.77 14.36 2.54
CA GLU A 80 -0.57 14.36 1.69
C GLU A 80 0.62 14.99 2.43
N PHE A 81 0.36 16.09 3.14
CA PHE A 81 1.34 16.75 3.99
C PHE A 81 1.86 15.84 5.10
N ARG A 82 1.02 14.98 5.71
CA ARG A 82 1.46 14.00 6.71
C ARG A 82 2.25 12.86 6.10
N LEU A 83 1.86 12.38 4.91
CA LEU A 83 2.60 11.33 4.21
C LEU A 83 4.01 11.77 3.80
N ARG A 84 4.21 13.07 3.50
CA ARG A 84 5.57 13.60 3.28
C ARG A 84 6.48 13.48 4.51
N PHE A 85 5.95 13.43 5.74
CA PHE A 85 6.77 13.13 6.92
C PHE A 85 7.18 11.66 6.96
N VAL A 86 6.30 10.74 6.53
CA VAL A 86 6.63 9.30 6.36
C VAL A 86 7.72 9.13 5.33
N GLU A 87 7.58 9.75 4.16
CA GLU A 87 8.61 9.78 3.11
C GLU A 87 9.93 10.34 3.64
N THR A 88 9.86 11.42 4.42
CA THR A 88 11.05 12.02 5.02
C THR A 88 11.71 11.05 6.00
N CYS A 89 10.95 10.37 6.87
CA CYS A 89 11.50 9.37 7.79
C CYS A 89 12.27 8.27 7.03
N ARG A 90 11.74 7.81 5.89
CA ARG A 90 12.36 6.75 5.07
C ARG A 90 13.70 7.11 4.48
N MET A 91 14.02 8.39 4.35
CA MET A 91 15.34 8.84 3.89
C MET A 91 16.43 8.70 4.96
N PHE A 92 16.06 8.36 6.21
CA PHE A 92 16.99 8.27 7.34
C PHE A 92 16.89 6.89 8.02
N PRO A 93 18.03 6.31 8.46
CA PRO A 93 18.03 5.03 9.18
C PRO A 93 17.49 5.18 10.61
N GLN A 94 16.94 4.08 11.15
CA GLN A 94 16.45 3.97 12.53
C GLN A 94 15.40 5.04 12.89
N THR A 95 14.42 5.23 12.01
CA THR A 95 13.28 6.15 12.16
C THR A 95 11.94 5.42 12.17
N GLU A 96 11.93 4.08 12.24
CA GLU A 96 10.73 3.25 12.09
C GLU A 96 9.68 3.56 13.17
N GLN A 97 10.12 3.85 14.41
CA GLN A 97 9.23 4.25 15.49
C GLN A 97 8.54 5.60 15.21
N LEU A 98 9.26 6.53 14.57
CA LEU A 98 8.72 7.83 14.19
C LEU A 98 7.81 7.72 12.96
N GLU A 99 8.16 6.87 11.99
CA GLU A 99 7.32 6.53 10.85
C GLU A 99 5.98 5.96 11.31
N GLN A 100 6.01 4.98 12.22
CA GLN A 100 4.82 4.40 12.83
C GLN A 100 4.02 5.44 13.60
N TYR A 101 4.68 6.30 14.39
CA TYR A 101 4.00 7.39 15.11
C TYR A 101 3.24 8.34 14.18
N VAL A 102 3.80 8.68 13.01
CA VAL A 102 3.10 9.49 12.01
C VAL A 102 1.89 8.74 11.45
N MET A 103 2.02 7.46 11.14
CA MET A 103 0.90 6.65 10.61
C MET A 103 -0.21 6.39 11.64
N ASP A 104 0.13 6.28 12.93
CA ASP A 104 -0.86 6.21 14.00
C ASP A 104 -1.72 7.49 14.02
N SER A 105 -1.10 8.66 13.85
CA SER A 105 -1.84 9.93 13.75
C SER A 105 -2.73 10.02 12.50
N VAL A 106 -2.36 9.37 11.40
CA VAL A 106 -3.21 9.29 10.20
C VAL A 106 -4.43 8.42 10.48
N THR A 107 -4.27 7.34 11.25
CA THR A 107 -5.37 6.48 11.67
C THR A 107 -6.34 7.22 12.58
N GLU A 108 -5.82 8.02 13.53
CA GLU A 108 -6.65 8.81 14.45
C GLU A 108 -7.44 9.91 13.74
N ASP A 109 -6.79 10.69 12.86
CA ASP A 109 -7.41 11.89 12.29
C ASP A 109 -8.11 11.67 10.93
N PHE A 110 -7.75 10.60 10.20
CA PHE A 110 -8.31 10.26 8.88
C PHE A 110 -8.91 8.85 8.82
N GLY A 111 -9.25 8.25 9.96
CA GLY A 111 -9.82 6.90 10.05
C GLY A 111 -11.16 6.71 9.32
N GLU A 112 -11.85 7.80 8.97
CA GLU A 112 -13.11 7.76 8.22
C GLU A 112 -12.96 8.21 6.76
N SER A 113 -11.78 8.71 6.36
CA SER A 113 -11.56 9.23 5.00
C SER A 113 -11.01 8.16 4.07
N VAL A 114 -11.42 8.21 2.80
CA VAL A 114 -10.96 7.26 1.77
C VAL A 114 -9.43 7.34 1.63
N GLU A 115 -8.89 8.55 1.60
CA GLU A 115 -7.46 8.80 1.47
C GLU A 115 -6.68 8.23 2.67
N GLY A 116 -7.24 8.31 3.89
CA GLY A 116 -6.66 7.73 5.10
C GLY A 116 -6.50 6.22 5.01
N TRP A 117 -7.55 5.53 4.55
CA TRP A 117 -7.49 4.08 4.33
C TRP A 117 -6.53 3.69 3.22
N VAL A 118 -6.54 4.39 2.08
CA VAL A 118 -5.62 4.14 0.96
C VAL A 118 -4.16 4.30 1.40
N ALA A 119 -3.86 5.31 2.21
CA ALA A 119 -2.54 5.50 2.78
C ALA A 119 -2.13 4.36 3.72
N ARG A 120 -3.05 3.89 4.58
CA ARG A 120 -2.79 2.77 5.49
C ARG A 120 -2.57 1.44 4.76
N ILE A 121 -3.37 1.16 3.73
CA ILE A 121 -3.24 -0.04 2.88
C ILE A 121 -1.89 -0.02 2.17
N SER A 122 -1.54 1.10 1.52
CA SER A 122 -0.25 1.27 0.85
C SER A 122 0.93 1.12 1.81
N TYR A 123 0.83 1.70 3.00
CA TYR A 123 1.85 1.59 4.04
C TYR A 123 2.06 0.14 4.51
N ALA A 124 0.97 -0.61 4.70
CA ALA A 124 1.03 -2.02 5.09
C ALA A 124 1.65 -2.90 3.99
N ASP A 125 1.31 -2.64 2.73
CA ASP A 125 1.86 -3.33 1.56
C ASP A 125 3.38 -3.13 1.43
N GLU A 126 3.85 -1.89 1.52
CA GLU A 126 5.27 -1.58 1.51
C GLU A 126 6.02 -2.20 2.69
N GLY A 127 5.39 -2.27 3.87
CA GLY A 127 5.91 -2.97 5.03
C GLY A 127 6.15 -4.46 4.77
N CYS A 128 5.26 -5.12 4.04
CA CYS A 128 5.45 -6.50 3.59
C CYS A 128 6.61 -6.62 2.59
N LYS A 129 6.70 -5.72 1.60
CA LYS A 129 7.81 -5.71 0.64
C LYS A 129 9.16 -5.60 1.34
N LYS A 130 9.32 -4.65 2.28
CA LYS A 130 10.56 -4.47 3.06
C LYS A 130 10.95 -5.72 3.86
N ARG A 131 9.98 -6.40 4.47
CA ARG A 131 10.22 -7.63 5.26
C ARG A 131 10.67 -8.80 4.38
N ALA A 132 10.11 -8.91 3.18
CA ALA A 132 10.51 -9.96 2.24
C ALA A 132 11.94 -9.74 1.71
N SER A 133 12.32 -8.50 1.41
CA SER A 133 13.70 -8.18 0.98
C SER A 133 14.74 -8.54 2.04
N LYS A 134 14.47 -8.28 3.32
CA LYS A 134 15.38 -8.65 4.43
C LYS A 134 15.53 -10.16 4.61
N ARG A 135 14.50 -10.95 4.29
CA ARG A 135 14.57 -12.43 4.37
C ARG A 135 15.26 -13.07 3.17
N GLY A 136 15.41 -12.36 2.05
CA GLY A 136 16.06 -12.85 0.83
C GLY A 136 17.58 -12.69 0.82
N THR A 137 18.12 -11.73 1.58
CA THR A 137 19.56 -11.46 1.70
C THR A 137 20.17 -12.33 2.80
N GLY A 138 20.19 -13.64 2.57
CA GLY A 138 21.08 -14.53 3.30
C GLY A 138 22.53 -14.32 2.81
N ASN A 139 23.30 -13.57 3.59
CA ASN A 139 24.75 -13.74 3.71
C ASN A 139 25.62 -13.60 2.43
N GLU A 140 25.58 -12.44 1.76
CA GLU A 140 26.75 -11.96 1.00
C GLU A 140 27.17 -10.58 1.52
N ASP A 141 27.96 -10.66 2.58
CA ASP A 141 28.70 -9.60 3.24
C ASP A 141 29.84 -9.11 2.31
N VAL A 142 29.60 -8.00 1.61
CA VAL A 142 30.68 -7.12 1.13
C VAL A 142 30.21 -5.67 1.19
N GLY A 143 30.31 -5.04 2.36
CA GLY A 143 30.06 -3.61 2.46
C GLY A 143 29.96 -3.09 3.88
N PHE A 144 31.11 -2.77 4.46
CA PHE A 144 31.34 -1.81 5.55
C PHE A 144 30.09 -0.99 5.95
N LEU A 145 29.58 -1.25 7.15
CA LEU A 145 28.45 -0.60 7.86
C LEU A 145 27.06 -1.22 7.68
N THR A 146 26.78 -2.33 8.37
CA THR A 146 25.49 -2.51 9.04
C THR A 146 25.70 -3.18 10.40
N VAL A 147 25.28 -2.50 11.48
CA VAL A 147 25.15 -3.12 12.80
C VAL A 147 23.84 -3.88 12.78
N ASP A 148 23.92 -5.21 12.75
CA ASP A 148 22.81 -6.11 12.92
C ASP A 148 22.07 -5.78 14.22
N ASN A 149 20.80 -5.45 14.08
CA ASN A 149 19.86 -5.28 15.19
C ASN A 149 18.89 -6.45 15.14
N GLU A 150 19.41 -7.65 15.36
CA GLU A 150 18.63 -8.85 15.64
C GLU A 150 18.75 -9.15 17.13
N GLU A 151 17.68 -8.92 17.88
CA GLU A 151 17.29 -9.65 19.11
C GLU A 151 16.02 -8.98 19.69
N ASP A 152 14.85 -9.42 19.19
CA ASP A 152 13.55 -9.20 19.84
C ASP A 152 13.10 -10.52 20.48
N GLU A 153 13.71 -10.85 21.62
CA GLU A 153 13.30 -11.94 22.50
C GLU A 153 12.77 -11.33 23.81
N GLY A 154 11.44 -11.25 23.95
CA GLY A 154 10.85 -11.04 25.27
C GLY A 154 9.46 -10.41 25.38
N ARG A 155 8.39 -10.96 24.77
CA ARG A 155 7.02 -10.95 25.38
C ARG A 155 6.02 -11.90 24.69
N PRO A 156 4.97 -12.34 25.43
CA PRO A 156 4.55 -13.72 25.49
C PRO A 156 3.88 -14.21 24.21
N THR A 157 3.98 -15.51 23.98
CA THR A 157 3.37 -16.34 22.94
C THR A 157 1.93 -15.92 22.57
N LYS A 158 1.80 -14.89 21.73
CA LYS A 158 0.56 -14.61 21.01
C LYS A 158 0.53 -15.58 19.85
N LYS A 159 -0.27 -16.64 20.03
CA LYS A 159 -0.90 -17.51 19.03
C LYS A 159 -0.54 -17.08 17.61
N ALA A 160 0.13 -17.96 16.86
CA ALA A 160 0.36 -17.85 15.43
C ALA A 160 -0.84 -17.15 14.77
N ARG A 161 -0.71 -15.83 14.58
CA ARG A 161 -1.69 -15.03 13.88
C ARG A 161 -1.63 -15.62 12.48
N LYS A 162 -2.76 -16.12 11.96
CA LYS A 162 -2.88 -16.48 10.54
C LYS A 162 -2.04 -15.48 9.76
N GLU A 163 -1.01 -15.96 9.07
CA GLU A 163 -0.12 -15.16 8.21
C GLU A 163 -0.94 -14.68 7.01
N GLY A 164 -1.91 -13.82 7.29
CA GLY A 164 -2.69 -13.10 6.31
C GLY A 164 -1.93 -11.86 5.93
N ASP A 165 -2.04 -11.49 4.66
CA ASP A 165 -1.54 -10.22 4.16
C ASP A 165 -2.23 -9.07 4.91
N PRO A 166 -1.48 -8.24 5.66
CA PRO A 166 -2.06 -7.16 6.46
C PRO A 166 -2.74 -6.10 5.59
N ALA A 167 -2.33 -5.91 4.34
CA ALA A 167 -2.97 -4.96 3.44
C ALA A 167 -4.34 -5.48 3.00
N LEU A 168 -4.49 -6.79 2.76
CA LEU A 168 -5.79 -7.39 2.44
C LEU A 168 -6.76 -7.31 3.63
N ALA A 169 -6.28 -7.53 4.85
CA ALA A 169 -7.11 -7.36 6.05
C ALA A 169 -7.60 -5.91 6.22
N LEU A 170 -6.76 -4.92 5.87
CA LEU A 170 -7.15 -3.51 5.88
C LEU A 170 -8.16 -3.14 4.79
N ILE A 171 -8.18 -3.85 3.65
CA ILE A 171 -9.20 -3.66 2.62
C ILE A 171 -10.58 -4.04 3.16
N ASP A 172 -10.70 -5.21 3.79
CA ASP A 172 -11.97 -5.66 4.37
C ASP A 172 -12.45 -4.67 5.44
N GLU A 173 -11.56 -4.23 6.34
CA GLU A 173 -11.86 -3.23 7.36
C GLU A 173 -12.28 -1.87 6.76
N ALA A 174 -11.62 -1.43 5.68
CA ALA A 174 -11.93 -0.18 4.99
C ALA A 174 -13.32 -0.21 4.31
N LEU A 175 -13.68 -1.34 3.70
CA LEU A 175 -14.96 -1.52 3.03
C LEU A 175 -16.12 -1.60 4.04
N GLU A 176 -15.89 -2.18 5.22
CA GLU A 176 -16.85 -2.16 6.33
C GLU A 176 -17.01 -0.76 6.93
N ALA A 177 -15.92 -0.02 7.10
CA ALA A 177 -15.93 1.32 7.69
C ALA A 177 -16.52 2.38 6.75
N VAL A 178 -16.17 2.33 5.45
CA VAL A 178 -16.52 3.37 4.47
C VAL A 178 -17.05 2.73 3.18
N PRO A 179 -18.31 2.23 3.17
CA PRO A 179 -18.92 1.59 2.00
C PRO A 179 -19.36 2.64 0.96
N THR A 180 -18.38 3.28 0.32
CA THR A 180 -18.60 4.34 -0.67
C THR A 180 -17.99 3.96 -2.02
N PRO A 181 -18.58 4.37 -3.16
CA PRO A 181 -18.02 4.06 -4.48
C PRO A 181 -16.53 4.38 -4.66
N PRO A 182 -15.99 5.53 -4.19
CA PRO A 182 -14.56 5.79 -4.31
C PRO A 182 -13.71 4.79 -3.50
N MET A 183 -14.13 4.35 -2.32
CA MET A 183 -13.39 3.33 -1.56
C MET A 183 -13.28 2.02 -2.34
N TYR A 184 -14.40 1.51 -2.84
CA TYR A 184 -14.42 0.29 -3.67
C TYR A 184 -13.51 0.42 -4.90
N LEU A 185 -13.50 1.58 -5.56
CA LEU A 185 -12.62 1.84 -6.69
C LEU A 185 -11.14 1.85 -6.31
N GLU A 186 -10.76 2.46 -5.19
CA GLU A 186 -9.36 2.49 -4.76
C GLU A 186 -8.87 1.10 -4.31
N CYS A 187 -9.70 0.33 -3.58
CA CYS A 187 -9.39 -1.06 -3.26
C CYS A 187 -9.26 -1.92 -4.52
N ALA A 188 -10.15 -1.72 -5.51
CA ALA A 188 -10.06 -2.40 -6.79
C ALA A 188 -8.78 -2.05 -7.56
N ARG A 189 -8.42 -0.77 -7.62
CA ARG A 189 -7.16 -0.31 -8.22
C ARG A 189 -5.94 -0.91 -7.55
N PHE A 190 -5.91 -0.94 -6.22
CA PHE A 190 -4.83 -1.56 -5.45
C PHE A 190 -4.64 -3.04 -5.81
N LEU A 191 -5.73 -3.82 -5.84
CA LEU A 191 -5.66 -5.23 -6.22
C LEU A 191 -5.21 -5.42 -7.68
N ARG A 192 -5.71 -4.59 -8.61
CA ARG A 192 -5.26 -4.64 -10.01
C ARG A 192 -3.78 -4.36 -10.15
N MET A 193 -3.24 -3.40 -9.39
CA MET A 193 -1.82 -3.11 -9.38
C MET A 193 -1.02 -4.34 -8.93
N ARG A 194 -1.47 -5.03 -7.87
CA ARG A 194 -0.84 -6.29 -7.44
C ARG A 194 -0.95 -7.40 -8.47
N ILE A 195 -2.12 -7.61 -9.08
CA ILE A 195 -2.32 -8.59 -10.15
C ILE A 195 -1.36 -8.30 -11.31
N LYS A 196 -1.26 -7.04 -11.72
CA LYS A 196 -0.34 -6.61 -12.77
C LYS A 196 1.12 -6.88 -12.38
N THR A 197 1.52 -6.55 -11.16
CA THR A 197 2.87 -6.84 -10.65
C THR A 197 3.15 -8.34 -10.63
N LEU A 198 2.18 -9.19 -10.30
CA LEU A 198 2.32 -10.64 -10.32
C LEU A 198 2.49 -11.21 -11.75
N LEU A 199 1.82 -10.62 -12.75
CA LEU A 199 1.86 -11.08 -14.13
C LEU A 199 3.03 -10.51 -14.94
N GLU A 200 3.43 -9.26 -14.67
CA GLU A 200 4.49 -8.54 -15.38
C GLU A 200 5.81 -8.49 -14.62
N GLY A 201 5.81 -8.89 -13.34
CA GLY A 201 6.96 -8.87 -12.46
C GLY A 201 8.13 -9.63 -13.08
N ARG A 202 9.20 -8.90 -13.39
CA ARG A 202 10.43 -9.49 -13.96
C ARG A 202 11.32 -10.11 -12.91
N ASP A 203 11.20 -9.65 -11.67
CA ASP A 203 12.06 -10.02 -10.55
C ASP A 203 11.24 -10.82 -9.53
N GLU A 204 11.63 -12.08 -9.30
CA GLU A 204 10.94 -12.98 -8.37
C GLU A 204 10.94 -12.42 -6.93
N ASP A 205 11.97 -11.67 -6.56
CA ASP A 205 12.07 -11.02 -5.25
C ASP A 205 11.02 -9.92 -5.03
N GLU A 206 10.56 -9.27 -6.10
CA GLU A 206 9.51 -8.26 -6.01
C GLU A 206 8.12 -8.87 -5.81
N ILE A 207 7.88 -10.09 -6.29
CA ILE A 207 6.59 -10.75 -6.14
C ILE A 207 6.54 -11.70 -4.95
N LYS A 208 7.69 -12.08 -4.40
CA LYS A 208 7.81 -13.07 -3.32
C LYS A 208 6.94 -12.80 -2.11
N TYR A 209 6.74 -11.52 -1.75
CA TYR A 209 5.90 -11.15 -0.60
C TYR A 209 4.39 -11.32 -0.85
N LEU A 210 3.97 -11.41 -2.11
CA LEU A 210 2.59 -11.62 -2.53
C LEU A 210 2.23 -13.11 -2.68
N LEU A 211 3.24 -13.98 -2.76
CA LEU A 211 3.08 -15.43 -2.93
C LEU A 211 2.88 -16.14 -1.58
N GLN A 212 1.97 -17.12 -1.55
CA GLN A 212 1.91 -18.08 -0.44
C GLN A 212 2.97 -19.19 -0.61
N PRO A 213 3.35 -19.90 0.47
CA PRO A 213 4.26 -21.03 0.37
C PRO A 213 3.65 -22.07 -0.59
N SER A 214 4.36 -22.40 -1.67
CA SER A 214 3.94 -23.29 -2.77
C SER A 214 3.03 -22.71 -3.85
N GLU A 215 2.75 -21.41 -3.87
CA GLU A 215 1.90 -20.77 -4.88
C GLU A 215 2.74 -20.19 -6.04
N ASN A 216 2.30 -20.41 -7.28
CA ASN A 216 2.91 -19.79 -8.47
C ASN A 216 2.38 -18.35 -8.67
N SER A 217 3.12 -17.51 -9.41
CA SER A 217 2.69 -16.12 -9.70
C SER A 217 1.31 -16.02 -10.34
N VAL A 218 0.99 -16.95 -11.24
CA VAL A 218 -0.32 -17.03 -11.92
C VAL A 218 -1.43 -17.41 -10.94
N GLU A 219 -1.16 -18.35 -10.02
CA GLU A 219 -2.12 -18.77 -9.00
C GLU A 219 -2.38 -17.64 -7.99
N ALA A 220 -1.32 -16.92 -7.59
CA ALA A 220 -1.45 -15.74 -6.75
C ALA A 220 -2.22 -14.62 -7.44
N ALA A 221 -1.99 -14.40 -8.74
CA ALA A 221 -2.75 -13.43 -9.52
C ALA A 221 -4.23 -13.82 -9.59
N GLN A 222 -4.53 -15.10 -9.76
CA GLN A 222 -5.88 -15.63 -9.75
C GLN A 222 -6.56 -15.44 -8.38
N ARG A 223 -5.87 -15.71 -7.28
CA ARG A 223 -6.37 -15.44 -5.92
C ARG A 223 -6.71 -13.97 -5.72
N HIS A 224 -5.84 -13.05 -6.17
CA HIS A 224 -6.13 -11.61 -6.08
C HIS A 224 -7.30 -11.20 -7.00
N ALA A 225 -7.46 -11.84 -8.16
CA ALA A 225 -8.60 -11.61 -9.05
C ALA A 225 -9.93 -12.10 -8.43
N GLU A 226 -9.92 -13.21 -7.70
CA GLU A 226 -11.08 -13.71 -6.95
C GLU A 226 -11.48 -12.76 -5.81
N ILE A 227 -10.50 -12.22 -5.09
CA ILE A 227 -10.75 -11.19 -4.07
C ILE A 227 -11.37 -9.95 -4.73
N LEU A 228 -10.85 -9.52 -5.88
CA LEU A 228 -11.37 -8.39 -6.62
C LEU A 228 -12.82 -8.60 -7.10
N ASP A 229 -13.15 -9.80 -7.59
CA ASP A 229 -14.54 -10.17 -7.91
C ASP A 229 -15.43 -10.11 -6.65
N GLY A 230 -14.92 -10.58 -5.51
CA GLY A 230 -15.56 -10.46 -4.19
C GLY A 230 -15.85 -9.01 -3.78
N ILE A 231 -14.94 -8.07 -4.06
CA ILE A 231 -15.14 -6.64 -3.79
C ILE A 231 -16.32 -6.08 -4.61
N TYR A 232 -16.42 -6.43 -5.90
CA TYR A 232 -17.55 -5.98 -6.73
C TYR A 232 -18.88 -6.62 -6.32
N LEU A 233 -18.85 -7.88 -5.87
CA LEU A 233 -20.04 -8.54 -5.30
C LEU A 233 -20.48 -7.85 -4.01
N SER A 234 -19.56 -7.57 -3.09
CA SER A 234 -19.80 -6.82 -1.86
C SER A 234 -20.40 -5.44 -2.15
N ALA A 235 -19.90 -4.74 -3.17
CA ALA A 235 -20.47 -3.45 -3.58
C ALA A 235 -21.95 -3.57 -3.98
N ASN A 236 -22.31 -4.61 -4.74
CA ASN A 236 -23.69 -4.88 -5.13
C ASN A 236 -24.57 -5.26 -3.93
N GLU A 237 -24.06 -6.06 -2.99
CA GLU A 237 -24.75 -6.44 -1.75
C GLU A 237 -25.04 -5.22 -0.87
N ASN A 238 -24.05 -4.32 -0.73
CA ASN A 238 -24.17 -3.06 -0.01
C ASN A 238 -24.93 -1.98 -0.79
N LYS A 239 -25.46 -2.30 -1.99
CA LYS A 239 -26.19 -1.38 -2.88
C LYS A 239 -25.40 -0.13 -3.23
N VAL A 240 -24.08 -0.25 -3.27
CA VAL A 240 -23.15 0.81 -3.66
C VAL A 240 -22.90 0.70 -5.15
N SER A 241 -23.49 1.60 -5.92
CA SER A 241 -23.32 1.64 -7.38
C SER A 241 -22.93 3.03 -7.86
N SER A 242 -21.92 3.11 -8.73
CA SER A 242 -21.62 4.30 -9.51
C SER A 242 -21.33 3.92 -10.96
N THR A 243 -21.41 4.91 -11.85
CA THR A 243 -21.03 4.76 -13.27
C THR A 243 -19.57 4.31 -13.39
N SER A 244 -18.68 4.99 -12.67
CA SER A 244 -17.26 4.69 -12.59
C SER A 244 -16.97 3.27 -12.09
N LEU A 245 -17.65 2.83 -11.02
CA LEU A 245 -17.48 1.48 -10.46
C LEU A 245 -17.96 0.39 -11.41
N THR A 246 -19.07 0.64 -12.11
CA THR A 246 -19.62 -0.31 -13.10
C THR A 246 -18.71 -0.43 -14.32
N LEU A 247 -18.24 0.70 -14.84
CA LEU A 247 -17.29 0.73 -15.96
C LEU A 247 -15.99 0.03 -15.59
N ASP A 248 -15.48 0.30 -14.38
CA ASP A 248 -14.30 -0.35 -13.86
C ASP A 248 -14.50 -1.87 -13.80
N ASN A 249 -15.55 -2.37 -13.16
CA ASN A 249 -15.87 -3.80 -13.11
C ASN A 249 -15.94 -4.42 -14.52
N ALA A 250 -16.65 -3.78 -15.45
CA ALA A 250 -16.75 -4.25 -16.82
C ALA A 250 -15.39 -4.35 -17.52
N ASP A 251 -14.50 -3.37 -17.33
CA ASP A 251 -13.15 -3.38 -17.89
C ASP A 251 -12.28 -4.50 -17.30
N PHE A 252 -12.42 -4.81 -16.01
CA PHE A 252 -11.77 -5.97 -15.41
C PHE A 252 -12.28 -7.29 -15.99
N LEU A 253 -13.59 -7.47 -16.10
CA LEU A 253 -14.17 -8.67 -16.72
C LEU A 253 -13.72 -8.86 -18.18
N LEU A 254 -13.54 -7.76 -18.93
CA LEU A 254 -12.97 -7.81 -20.27
C LEU A 254 -11.49 -8.23 -20.25
N SER A 255 -10.71 -7.76 -19.28
CA SER A 255 -9.29 -8.13 -19.15
C SER A 255 -9.07 -9.61 -18.85
N ILE A 256 -9.98 -10.24 -18.10
CA ILE A 256 -9.97 -11.70 -17.83
C ILE A 256 -10.53 -12.50 -19.02
N GLY A 257 -11.06 -11.84 -20.05
CA GLY A 257 -11.64 -12.52 -21.21
C GLY A 257 -13.05 -13.06 -20.97
N LEU A 258 -13.83 -12.43 -20.09
CA LEU A 258 -15.24 -12.75 -19.81
C LEU A 258 -16.19 -11.68 -20.37
N PRO A 259 -16.26 -11.48 -21.71
CA PRO A 259 -17.03 -10.41 -22.32
C PRO A 259 -18.55 -10.55 -22.09
N ALA A 260 -19.06 -11.78 -21.97
CA ALA A 260 -20.47 -12.02 -21.68
C ALA A 260 -20.90 -11.52 -20.29
N LYS A 261 -20.04 -11.71 -19.27
CA LYS A 261 -20.29 -11.17 -17.93
C LYS A 261 -20.19 -9.65 -17.93
N ALA A 262 -19.19 -9.09 -18.61
CA ALA A 262 -19.04 -7.64 -18.75
C ALA A 262 -20.29 -7.00 -19.40
N GLU A 263 -20.81 -7.63 -20.46
CA GLU A 263 -22.04 -7.19 -21.12
C GLU A 263 -23.26 -7.26 -20.20
N GLN A 264 -23.38 -8.32 -19.39
CA GLN A 264 -24.44 -8.46 -18.41
C GLN A 264 -24.41 -7.36 -17.34
N VAL A 265 -23.22 -7.04 -16.80
CA VAL A 265 -23.03 -5.97 -15.81
C VAL A 265 -23.43 -4.61 -16.39
N LEU A 266 -22.95 -4.27 -17.59
CA LEU A 266 -23.29 -3.02 -18.27
C LEU A 266 -24.78 -2.93 -18.62
N ALA A 267 -25.38 -4.04 -19.07
CA ALA A 267 -26.80 -4.11 -19.38
C ALA A 267 -27.68 -3.94 -18.13
N ALA A 268 -27.27 -4.52 -16.99
CA ALA A 268 -27.98 -4.38 -15.72
C ALA A 268 -27.94 -2.93 -15.22
N ALA A 269 -26.76 -2.30 -15.22
CA ALA A 269 -26.60 -0.91 -14.80
C ALA A 269 -27.33 0.08 -15.72
N SER A 270 -27.36 -0.18 -17.03
CA SER A 270 -28.13 0.63 -17.99
C SER A 270 -29.65 0.56 -17.79
N ARG A 271 -30.15 -0.47 -17.09
CA ARG A 271 -31.58 -0.61 -16.75
C ARG A 271 -31.92 0.02 -15.40
N ALA A 272 -30.96 0.15 -14.50
CA ALA A 272 -31.13 0.63 -13.13
C ALA A 272 -31.16 2.17 -13.02
N ASP A 273 -31.71 2.88 -14.03
CA ASP A 273 -31.86 4.35 -14.06
C ASP A 273 -30.56 5.19 -14.04
N ILE A 274 -29.39 4.58 -14.20
CA ILE A 274 -28.15 5.31 -14.44
C ILE A 274 -28.11 5.79 -15.90
N VAL A 275 -28.65 6.99 -16.14
CA VAL A 275 -28.64 7.64 -17.45
C VAL A 275 -27.28 8.29 -17.70
N ASP A 276 -26.27 7.45 -17.96
CA ASP A 276 -24.92 7.90 -18.34
C ASP A 276 -24.58 7.44 -19.77
N ALA A 277 -24.14 8.40 -20.59
CA ALA A 277 -23.76 8.16 -21.97
C ALA A 277 -22.49 7.32 -22.04
N SER A 278 -21.58 7.50 -21.07
CA SER A 278 -20.33 6.74 -21.00
C SER A 278 -20.61 5.23 -20.85
N LEU A 279 -21.57 4.87 -19.99
CA LEU A 279 -21.96 3.50 -19.71
C LEU A 279 -22.63 2.84 -20.93
N GLN A 280 -23.54 3.56 -21.58
CA GLN A 280 -24.23 3.07 -22.78
C GLN A 280 -23.28 2.96 -23.99
N LEU A 281 -22.34 3.90 -24.13
CA LEU A 281 -21.32 3.82 -25.16
C LEU A 281 -20.40 2.62 -24.91
N ARG A 282 -19.93 2.43 -23.67
CA ARG A 282 -19.10 1.27 -23.33
C ARG A 282 -19.84 -0.04 -23.58
N TRP A 283 -21.12 -0.12 -23.20
CA TRP A 283 -21.96 -1.28 -23.49
C TRP A 283 -22.04 -1.56 -25.00
N SER A 284 -22.31 -0.53 -25.81
CA SER A 284 -22.38 -0.70 -27.27
C SER A 284 -21.05 -1.21 -27.88
N GLN A 285 -19.91 -0.73 -27.36
CA GLN A 285 -18.57 -1.16 -27.81
C GLN A 285 -18.32 -2.63 -27.45
N VAL A 286 -18.69 -3.05 -26.23
CA VAL A 286 -18.57 -4.46 -25.79
C VAL A 286 -19.47 -5.35 -26.64
N SER A 287 -20.74 -4.98 -26.85
CA SER A 287 -21.66 -5.75 -27.69
C SER A 287 -21.16 -5.86 -29.14
N GLN A 288 -20.60 -4.79 -29.72
CA GLN A 288 -20.02 -4.82 -31.06
C GLN A 288 -18.81 -5.75 -31.14
N ARG A 289 -17.91 -5.74 -30.14
CA ARG A 289 -16.77 -6.66 -30.08
C ARG A 289 -17.22 -8.11 -29.95
N MET A 290 -18.27 -8.38 -29.18
CA MET A 290 -18.88 -9.71 -29.09
C MET A 290 -19.46 -10.17 -30.43
N GLU A 291 -20.20 -9.30 -31.13
CA GLU A 291 -20.73 -9.60 -32.48
C GLU A 291 -19.60 -9.93 -33.47
N ALA A 292 -18.51 -9.16 -33.46
CA ALA A 292 -17.34 -9.38 -34.31
C ALA A 292 -16.62 -10.70 -33.98
N ALA A 293 -16.63 -11.13 -32.72
CA ALA A 293 -16.11 -12.42 -32.28
C ALA A 293 -17.07 -13.60 -32.52
N GLY A 294 -18.22 -13.36 -33.17
CA GLY A 294 -19.24 -14.38 -33.44
C GLY A 294 -20.10 -14.78 -32.23
N MET A 295 -20.00 -14.03 -31.13
CA MET A 295 -20.84 -14.21 -29.93
C MET A 295 -22.17 -13.47 -30.10
N LYS A 296 -23.24 -13.97 -29.47
CA LYS A 296 -24.57 -13.32 -29.48
C LYS A 296 -24.70 -12.41 -28.25
N PRO A 297 -24.68 -11.07 -28.41
CA PRO A 297 -24.94 -10.15 -27.28
C PRO A 297 -26.43 -10.14 -26.89
N SER A 298 -26.74 -9.65 -25.69
CA SER A 298 -28.13 -9.50 -25.24
C SER A 298 -28.91 -8.41 -26.01
N SER A 299 -28.21 -7.44 -26.59
CA SER A 299 -28.78 -6.36 -27.41
C SER A 299 -27.79 -5.94 -28.49
N SER A 300 -28.29 -5.57 -29.67
CA SER A 300 -27.40 -5.12 -30.75
C SER A 300 -26.81 -3.76 -30.43
N SER A 301 -25.56 -3.54 -30.84
CA SER A 301 -24.86 -2.25 -30.67
C SER A 301 -25.70 -1.05 -31.14
N VAL A 302 -26.35 -1.18 -32.29
CA VAL A 302 -27.25 -0.16 -32.87
C VAL A 302 -28.48 0.10 -32.00
N SER A 303 -29.07 -0.94 -31.41
CA SER A 303 -30.24 -0.78 -30.53
C SER A 303 -29.89 -0.03 -29.24
N ILE A 304 -28.70 -0.32 -28.68
CA ILE A 304 -28.17 0.33 -27.47
C ILE A 304 -27.93 1.82 -27.75
N LEU A 305 -27.27 2.16 -28.87
CA LEU A 305 -27.01 3.56 -29.24
C LEU A 305 -28.28 4.34 -29.55
N ARG A 306 -29.28 3.72 -30.21
CA ARG A 306 -30.58 4.37 -30.43
C ARG A 306 -31.30 4.65 -29.12
N ARG A 307 -31.22 3.74 -28.14
CA ARG A 307 -31.75 3.96 -26.80
C ARG A 307 -31.01 5.09 -26.09
N ALA A 308 -29.69 5.14 -26.23
CA ALA A 308 -28.87 6.21 -25.65
C ALA A 308 -29.26 7.60 -26.16
N LEU A 309 -29.37 7.75 -27.49
CA LEU A 309 -29.76 9.01 -28.11
C LEU A 309 -31.19 9.45 -27.79
N ARG A 310 -32.09 8.52 -27.44
CA ARG A 310 -33.44 8.85 -26.97
C ARG A 310 -33.46 9.35 -25.53
N ASN A 311 -32.59 8.79 -24.69
CA ASN A 311 -32.61 9.03 -23.25
C ASN A 311 -31.67 10.18 -22.82
N ILE A 312 -30.65 10.49 -23.61
CA ILE A 312 -29.65 11.51 -23.29
C ILE A 312 -29.81 12.68 -24.26
N PRO A 313 -30.26 13.85 -23.78
CA PRO A 313 -30.44 15.00 -24.63
C PRO A 313 -29.07 15.52 -25.13
N MET A 314 -28.93 15.72 -26.45
CA MET A 314 -27.70 16.19 -27.12
C MET A 314 -27.11 17.51 -26.57
N HIS A 315 -27.89 18.27 -25.80
CA HIS A 315 -27.48 19.53 -25.18
C HIS A 315 -26.70 19.34 -23.87
N ASN A 316 -26.67 18.15 -23.27
CA ASN A 316 -25.87 17.89 -22.09
C ASN A 316 -24.43 17.51 -22.47
N ARG A 317 -23.64 18.51 -22.85
CA ARG A 317 -22.26 18.35 -23.34
C ARG A 317 -21.33 17.67 -22.32
N ALA A 318 -21.64 17.79 -21.03
CA ALA A 318 -20.90 17.14 -19.94
C ALA A 318 -21.02 15.61 -19.96
N SER A 319 -22.15 15.06 -20.43
CA SER A 319 -22.39 13.62 -20.52
C SER A 319 -21.62 12.93 -21.67
N TYR A 320 -21.03 13.71 -22.58
CA TYR A 320 -20.27 13.21 -23.75
C TYR A 320 -18.77 13.52 -23.65
N LEU A 321 -18.34 14.21 -22.61
CA LEU A 321 -16.92 14.43 -22.33
C LEU A 321 -16.40 13.19 -21.59
N MET A 322 -15.68 12.35 -22.33
CA MET A 322 -14.79 11.32 -21.78
C MET A 322 -13.58 11.95 -21.08
#